data_AF-A0A4Y1ZXZ9-F1
#
_entry.id   AF-A0A4Y1ZXZ9-F1
#
_cell.length_a   1.000
_cell.length_b   1.000
_cell.length_c   1.000
_cell.angle_alpha   90.00
_cell.angle_beta   90.00
_cell.angle_gamma   90.00
#
_symmetry.space_group_name_H-M   'P 1'
#
loop_
_entity.id
_entity.type
_entity.pdbx_description
1 polymer ?
#
loop_
_entity_poly.entity_id
_entity_poly.type
_entity_poly.pdbx_seq_one_letter_code
_entity_poly.pdbx_strand_id
1 'polypeptide(L)'
;MSIAALLQAAEFLDRREREAEHGYASSMPVQIEITRRKPKSKKSQGNRSTHNELEKNRRAHLRNCLEKLKELVPLGPESSRHTTLGLLTKAKAFIKSYQVFFIVMRK
;
A
#
# COMPACT_ATOMS: atom_id res chain seq x y z
N MET A 1 9.24 4.75 -45.75
CA MET A 1 8.80 3.77 -44.74
C MET A 1 8.11 2.64 -45.48
N SER A 2 8.69 1.43 -45.50
CA SER A 2 8.09 0.29 -46.21
C SER A 2 7.06 -0.42 -45.32
N ILE A 3 6.00 -0.96 -45.93
CA ILE A 3 4.99 -1.77 -45.23
C ILE A 3 5.61 -2.94 -44.46
N ALA A 4 6.68 -3.53 -45.00
CA ALA A 4 7.44 -4.59 -44.33
C ALA A 4 8.00 -4.14 -42.96
N ALA A 5 8.45 -2.89 -42.83
CA ALA A 5 8.96 -2.36 -41.56
C ALA A 5 7.84 -2.18 -40.52
N LEU A 6 6.63 -1.82 -40.96
CA LEU A 6 5.46 -1.69 -40.07
C LEU A 6 4.97 -3.06 -39.59
N LEU A 7 4.96 -4.06 -40.48
CA LEU A 7 4.60 -5.43 -40.14
C LEU A 7 5.59 -6.04 -39.14
N GLN A 8 6.90 -5.87 -39.38
CA GLN A 8 7.94 -6.33 -38.46
C GLN A 8 7.86 -5.63 -37.09
N ALA A 9 7.50 -4.34 -37.07
CA ALA A 9 7.29 -3.60 -35.82
C ALA A 9 6.03 -4.08 -35.07
N ALA A 10 4.95 -4.39 -35.79
CA ALA A 10 3.73 -4.95 -35.21
C ALA A 10 3.98 -6.33 -34.59
N GLU A 11 4.66 -7.23 -35.31
CA GLU A 11 5.05 -8.55 -34.77
C GLU A 11 5.96 -8.44 -33.54
N PHE A 12 6.82 -7.42 -33.50
CA PHE A 12 7.70 -7.16 -32.36
C PHE A 12 6.92 -6.67 -31.13
N LEU A 13 5.91 -5.81 -31.32
CA LEU A 13 5.03 -5.35 -30.23
C LEU A 13 4.18 -6.50 -29.68
N ASP A 14 3.58 -7.31 -30.55
CA ASP A 14 2.81 -8.50 -30.18
C ASP A 14 3.65 -9.53 -29.41
N ARG A 15 4.91 -9.72 -29.82
CA ARG A 15 5.84 -10.62 -29.13
C ARG A 15 6.23 -10.08 -27.76
N ARG A 16 6.48 -8.76 -27.66
CA ARG A 16 6.80 -8.08 -26.40
C ARG A 16 5.61 -8.09 -25.42
N GLU A 17 4.38 -7.97 -25.92
CA GLU A 17 3.17 -8.01 -25.10
C GLU A 17 2.96 -9.43 -24.54
N ARG A 18 3.13 -10.48 -25.37
CA ARG A 18 3.09 -11.88 -24.90
C ARG A 18 4.20 -12.25 -23.91
N GLU A 19 5.42 -11.75 -24.11
CA GLU A 19 6.55 -11.99 -23.20
C GLU A 19 6.41 -11.27 -21.85
N ALA A 20 5.66 -10.16 -21.80
CA ALA A 20 5.37 -9.44 -20.56
C ALA A 20 4.42 -10.22 -19.64
N GLU A 21 3.59 -11.12 -20.18
CA GLU A 21 2.63 -11.92 -19.42
C GLU A 21 3.16 -13.33 -19.08
N HIS A 22 4.04 -13.91 -19.90
CA HIS A 22 4.51 -15.29 -19.73
C HIS A 22 6.03 -15.41 -19.62
N GLY A 23 6.59 -14.84 -18.56
CA GLY A 23 8.03 -14.81 -18.28
C GLY A 23 8.73 -16.15 -17.97
N TYR A 24 8.14 -17.32 -18.24
CA TYR A 24 8.73 -18.61 -17.83
C TYR A 24 8.35 -19.84 -18.66
N ALA A 25 8.00 -19.73 -19.95
CA ALA A 25 7.74 -20.96 -20.74
C ALA A 25 7.87 -20.77 -22.24
N SER A 26 9.10 -20.77 -22.76
CA SER A 26 9.38 -21.38 -24.06
C SER A 26 10.87 -21.70 -24.20
N SER A 27 11.13 -23.00 -24.38
CA SER A 27 12.44 -23.59 -24.64
C SER A 27 13.00 -23.14 -26.00
N MET A 28 14.30 -22.79 -26.00
CA MET A 28 15.32 -22.61 -27.06
C MET A 28 15.07 -23.24 -28.46
N PRO A 29 15.82 -22.89 -29.54
CA PRO A 29 17.18 -22.29 -29.55
C PRO A 29 17.44 -21.22 -30.64
N VAL A 30 18.40 -20.30 -30.43
CA VAL A 30 19.45 -19.94 -31.41
C VAL A 30 20.51 -19.12 -30.66
N GLN A 31 21.75 -19.55 -30.81
CA GLN A 31 22.93 -18.95 -30.24
C GLN A 31 23.24 -17.62 -30.93
N ILE A 32 23.20 -16.48 -30.21
CA ILE A 32 24.02 -15.31 -30.55
C ILE A 32 24.50 -14.67 -29.25
N GLU A 33 25.72 -15.04 -28.93
CA GLU A 33 26.72 -14.37 -28.11
C GLU A 33 26.62 -12.83 -28.17
N ILE A 34 25.94 -12.20 -27.20
CA ILE A 34 26.11 -10.76 -26.95
C ILE A 34 26.20 -10.53 -25.45
N THR A 35 27.45 -10.57 -25.00
CA THR A 35 28.02 -9.94 -23.83
C THR A 35 27.65 -8.45 -23.75
N ARG A 36 26.40 -8.14 -23.40
CA ARG A 36 25.99 -6.80 -22.93
C ARG A 36 25.18 -6.94 -21.65
N ARG A 37 25.84 -7.46 -20.62
CA ARG A 37 25.38 -7.33 -19.23
C ARG A 37 25.47 -5.86 -18.81
N LYS A 38 24.48 -5.06 -19.21
CA LYS A 38 24.11 -3.87 -18.41
C LYS A 38 23.70 -4.41 -17.04
N PRO A 39 24.33 -3.99 -15.93
CA PRO A 39 23.80 -4.31 -14.61
C PRO A 39 22.46 -3.57 -14.50
N LYS A 40 21.36 -4.27 -14.77
CA LYS A 40 20.06 -3.86 -14.22
C LYS A 40 20.31 -3.71 -12.74
N SER A 41 20.23 -2.48 -12.24
CA SER A 41 20.14 -2.20 -10.81
C SER A 41 19.14 -3.21 -10.24
N LYS A 42 19.63 -4.22 -9.51
CA LYS A 42 18.79 -5.09 -8.70
C LYS A 42 18.12 -4.14 -7.73
N LYS A 43 16.93 -3.62 -8.06
CA LYS A 43 16.06 -2.97 -7.10
C LYS A 43 15.74 -4.05 -6.08
N SER A 44 16.43 -3.93 -4.95
CA SER A 44 16.36 -4.75 -3.76
C SER A 44 14.94 -5.28 -3.55
N GLN A 45 14.77 -6.58 -3.82
CA GLN A 45 13.58 -7.32 -3.42
C GLN A 45 13.41 -7.32 -1.89
N GLY A 46 14.49 -7.07 -1.15
CA GLY A 46 14.51 -6.86 0.30
C GLY A 46 13.94 -5.51 0.76
N ASN A 47 13.86 -4.48 -0.09
CA ASN A 47 13.28 -3.18 0.29
C ASN A 47 11.74 -3.24 0.39
N ARG A 48 11.09 -4.13 -0.37
CA ARG A 48 9.63 -4.25 -0.35
C ARG A 48 9.13 -5.01 0.88
N SER A 49 9.80 -6.10 1.24
CA SER A 49 9.44 -6.89 2.42
C SER A 49 9.69 -6.11 3.71
N THR A 50 10.84 -5.44 3.84
CA THR A 50 11.15 -4.56 4.98
C THR A 50 10.15 -3.41 5.11
N HIS A 51 9.80 -2.73 4.01
CA HIS A 51 8.76 -1.71 4.01
C HIS A 51 7.39 -2.26 4.48
N ASN A 52 6.99 -3.43 4.01
CA ASN A 52 5.71 -4.04 4.39
C ASN A 52 5.66 -4.42 5.87
N GLU A 53 6.74 -4.96 6.43
CA GLU A 53 6.82 -5.27 7.87
C GLU A 53 6.74 -4.00 8.72
N LEU A 54 7.44 -2.93 8.31
CA LEU A 54 7.35 -1.63 8.99
C LEU A 54 5.93 -1.08 8.95
N GLU A 55 5.25 -1.12 7.81
CA GLU A 55 3.87 -0.63 7.70
C GLU A 55 2.88 -1.52 8.48
N LYS A 56 3.11 -2.84 8.53
CA LYS A 56 2.32 -3.76 9.36
C LYS A 56 2.47 -3.43 10.84
N ASN A 57 3.69 -3.19 11.32
CA ASN A 57 3.97 -2.77 12.69
C ASN A 57 3.31 -1.43 13.01
N ARG A 58 3.46 -0.43 12.11
CA ARG A 58 2.83 0.89 12.25
C ARG A 58 1.30 0.78 12.35
N ARG A 59 0.68 -0.08 11.52
CA ARG A 59 -0.77 -0.35 11.56
C ARG A 59 -1.20 -1.09 12.82
N ALA A 60 -0.38 -1.99 13.37
CA ALA A 60 -0.65 -2.63 14.65
C ALA A 60 -0.67 -1.58 15.77
N HIS A 61 0.37 -0.74 15.87
CA HIS A 61 0.44 0.34 16.85
C HIS A 61 -0.77 1.29 16.77
N LEU A 62 -1.18 1.69 15.56
CA LEU A 62 -2.38 2.50 15.38
C LEU A 62 -3.63 1.84 15.96
N ARG A 63 -3.83 0.53 15.71
CA ARG A 63 -4.97 -0.20 16.29
C ARG A 63 -4.91 -0.20 17.81
N ASN A 64 -3.76 -0.44 18.41
CA ASN A 64 -3.58 -0.35 19.86
C ASN A 64 -3.93 1.04 20.43
N CYS A 65 -3.52 2.11 19.75
CA CYS A 65 -3.90 3.47 20.15
C CYS A 65 -5.41 3.70 20.05
N LEU A 66 -6.07 3.17 19.01
CA LEU A 66 -7.53 3.30 18.86
C LEU A 66 -8.29 2.51 19.91
N GLU A 67 -7.82 1.32 20.30
CA GLU A 67 -8.42 0.54 21.39
C GLU A 67 -8.31 1.27 22.74
N LYS A 68 -7.14 1.84 23.07
CA LYS A 68 -6.99 2.69 24.26
C LYS A 68 -7.91 3.91 24.23
N LEU A 69 -8.06 4.53 23.06
CA LEU A 69 -8.97 5.67 22.90
C LEU A 69 -10.42 5.28 23.17
N LYS A 70 -10.83 4.05 22.82
CA LYS A 70 -12.18 3.56 23.07
C LYS A 70 -12.49 3.38 24.56
N GLU A 71 -11.50 3.05 25.37
CA GLU A 71 -11.67 2.94 26.83
C GLU A 71 -11.93 4.31 27.49
N LEU A 72 -11.34 5.38 26.94
CA LEU A 72 -11.45 6.73 27.48
C LEU A 72 -12.70 7.47 27.02
N VAL A 73 -13.19 7.18 25.81
CA VAL A 73 -14.36 7.83 25.24
C VAL A 73 -15.60 7.01 25.58
N PRO A 74 -16.65 7.58 26.20
CA PRO A 74 -17.89 6.88 26.47
C PRO A 74 -18.62 6.61 25.15
N LEU A 75 -18.36 5.45 24.55
CA LEU A 75 -18.86 5.10 23.23
C LEU A 75 -20.23 4.40 23.25
N GLY A 76 -20.78 4.14 24.44
CA GLY A 76 -22.02 3.38 24.59
C GLY A 76 -21.85 1.91 24.16
N PRO A 77 -22.97 1.16 24.03
CA PRO A 77 -22.94 -0.27 23.67
C PRO A 77 -22.39 -0.56 22.25
N GLU A 78 -22.19 0.47 21.42
CA GLU A 78 -21.60 0.37 20.08
C GLU A 78 -20.05 0.35 20.07
N SER A 79 -19.43 -0.06 21.18
CA SER A 79 -17.95 -0.16 21.36
C SER A 79 -17.27 -1.20 20.42
N SER A 80 -18.05 -1.98 19.68
CA SER A 80 -17.52 -3.01 18.76
C SER A 80 -17.60 -2.60 17.28
N ARG A 81 -18.54 -1.71 16.88
CA ARG A 81 -18.83 -1.41 15.46
C ARG A 81 -18.46 -0.02 14.97
N HIS A 82 -17.93 0.85 15.83
CA HIS A 82 -17.59 2.22 15.42
C HIS A 82 -16.45 2.26 14.39
N THR A 83 -16.62 3.12 13.39
CA THR A 83 -15.59 3.45 12.41
C THR A 83 -14.50 4.33 13.04
N THR A 84 -13.28 4.30 12.48
CA THR A 84 -12.18 5.18 12.95
C THR A 84 -12.58 6.65 12.93
N LEU A 85 -13.28 7.10 11.90
CA LEU A 85 -13.76 8.47 11.79
C LEU A 85 -14.80 8.81 12.88
N GLY A 86 -15.74 7.89 13.15
CA GLY A 86 -16.76 8.05 14.17
C GLY A 86 -16.16 8.16 15.58
N LEU A 87 -15.15 7.32 15.88
CA LEU A 87 -14.41 7.36 17.13
C LEU A 87 -13.70 8.72 17.32
N LEU A 88 -12.97 9.19 16.31
CA LEU A 88 -12.24 10.47 16.39
C LEU A 88 -13.18 11.67 16.54
N THR A 89 -14.33 11.64 15.87
CA THR A 89 -15.35 12.69 15.98
C THR A 89 -15.94 12.76 17.39
N LYS A 90 -16.28 11.60 17.97
CA LYS A 90 -16.78 11.52 19.35
C LYS A 90 -15.71 11.92 20.37
N ALA A 91 -14.46 11.50 20.20
CA ALA A 91 -13.35 11.91 21.06
C ALA A 91 -13.18 13.44 21.06
N LYS A 92 -13.25 14.07 19.88
CA LYS A 92 -13.17 15.53 19.76
C LYS A 92 -14.32 16.23 20.48
N ALA A 93 -15.55 15.71 20.36
CA ALA A 93 -16.70 16.25 21.08
C ALA A 93 -16.57 16.07 22.59
N PHE A 94 -16.10 14.91 23.05
CA PHE A 94 -15.87 14.60 24.45
C PHE A 94 -14.90 15.60 25.10
N ILE A 95 -13.75 15.87 24.48
CA ILE A 95 -12.79 16.86 24.98
C ILE A 95 -13.42 18.25 25.11
N LYS A 96 -14.21 18.68 24.11
CA LYS A 96 -14.92 19.96 24.17
C LYS A 96 -15.93 20.02 25.32
N SER A 97 -16.71 18.96 25.51
CA SER A 97 -17.67 18.87 26.61
C SER A 97 -16.98 18.93 27.97
N TYR A 98 -15.85 18.24 28.14
CA TYR A 98 -15.04 18.30 29.36
C TYR A 98 -14.49 19.70 29.62
N GLN A 99 -14.01 20.38 28.58
CA GLN A 99 -13.52 21.75 28.70
C GLN A 99 -14.63 22.71 29.15
N VAL A 100 -15.80 22.64 28.51
CA VAL A 100 -16.97 23.47 28.87
C VAL A 100 -17.44 23.16 30.28
N PHE A 101 -17.57 21.89 30.64
CA PHE A 101 -17.95 21.45 31.98
C PHE A 101 -16.98 21.98 33.04
N PHE A 102 -15.68 21.88 32.79
CA PHE A 102 -14.65 22.39 33.70
C PHE A 102 -14.71 23.90 33.85
N ILE A 103 -14.97 24.65 32.76
CA ILE A 103 -15.16 26.11 32.81
C ILE A 103 -16.39 26.48 33.65
N VAL A 104 -17.51 25.78 33.47
CA VAL A 104 -18.76 26.04 34.21
C VAL A 104 -18.62 25.69 35.68
N MET A 105 -17.94 24.59 36.03
CA MET A 105 -17.73 24.17 37.43
C MET A 105 -16.64 24.95 38.17
N ARG A 106 -15.78 25.67 37.44
CA ARG A 106 -14.74 26.56 38.01
C ARG A 106 -15.23 28.00 38.24
N LYS A 107 -16.50 28.29 37.93
CA LYS A 107 -17.16 29.58 38.14
C LYS A 107 -18.22 29.45 39.22
#